data_AF-A0A9D8L4J7-F1
#
_entry.id   AF-A0A9D8L4J7-F1
#
_cell.length_a   1.000
_cell.length_b   1.000
_cell.length_c   1.000
_cell.angle_alpha   90.00
_cell.angle_beta   90.00
_cell.angle_gamma   90.00
#
_symmetry.space_group_name_H-M   'P 1'
#
loop_
_entity.id
_entity.type
_entity.pdbx_description
1 polymer ?
#
loop_
_entity_poly.entity_id
_entity_poly.type
_entity_poly.pdbx_seq_one_letter_code
_entity_poly.pdbx_strand_id
1 'polypeptide(L)' 'MTNEIKKVGVVGAGQMGSGIAHVAALAGFDVVVSDVSPDRLKSSLATISGNMARQVASGKIQETDKAAALARIV' A
#
# COMPACT_ATOMS: atom_id res chain seq x y z
N MET A 1 28.29 4.44 -3.92
CA MET A 1 27.47 3.51 -3.13
C MET A 1 26.09 4.13 -3.03
N THR A 2 25.08 3.55 -3.68
CA THR A 2 23.68 3.97 -3.55
C THR A 2 23.05 3.16 -2.43
N ASN A 3 22.49 3.84 -1.42
CA ASN A 3 21.71 3.17 -0.39
C ASN A 3 20.40 2.65 -1.02
N GLU A 4 20.23 1.33 -1.02
CA GLU A 4 19.00 0.68 -1.48
C GLU A 4 17.90 0.88 -0.43
N ILE A 5 16.76 1.44 -0.85
CA ILE A 5 15.60 1.60 0.01
C ILE A 5 14.91 0.25 0.14
N LYS A 6 14.84 -0.30 1.35
CA LYS A 6 14.15 -1.57 1.62
C LYS A 6 12.76 -1.36 2.20
N LYS A 7 12.58 -0.31 3.00
CA LYS A 7 11.37 -0.05 3.78
C LYS A 7 10.98 1.42 3.72
N VAL A 8 9.68 1.69 3.56
CA VAL A 8 9.08 3.00 3.40
C VAL A 8 8.11 3.26 4.56
N GLY A 9 8.32 4.34 5.30
CA GLY A 9 7.37 4.80 6.32
C GLY A 9 6.45 5.87 5.75
N VAL A 10 5.14 5.67 5.88
CA VAL A 10 4.11 6.63 5.48
C VAL A 10 3.41 7.16 6.72
N VAL A 11 3.53 8.46 6.97
CA VAL A 11 2.86 9.12 8.09
C VAL A 11 1.58 9.76 7.59
N GLY A 12 0.44 9.26 8.08
CA GLY A 12 -0.91 9.62 7.69
C GLY A 12 -1.54 8.56 6.79
N ALA A 13 -2.76 8.14 7.14
CA ALA A 13 -3.58 7.15 6.43
C ALA A 13 -4.75 7.80 5.66
N GLY A 14 -4.60 9.08 5.30
CA GLY A 14 -5.56 9.80 4.45
C GLY A 14 -5.49 9.39 2.97
N GLN A 15 -6.09 10.19 2.10
CA GLN A 15 -6.09 9.96 0.64
C GLN A 15 -4.67 9.79 0.06
N MET A 16 -3.78 10.76 0.32
CA MET A 16 -2.41 10.72 -0.18
C MET A 16 -1.59 9.58 0.44
N GLY A 17 -1.69 9.38 1.76
CA GLY A 17 -0.97 8.31 2.44
C GLY A 17 -1.35 6.92 1.94
N SER A 18 -2.64 6.69 1.71
CA SER A 18 -3.13 5.45 1.10
C SER A 18 -2.59 5.26 -0.31
N GLY A 19 -2.54 6.33 -1.11
CA GLY A 19 -1.99 6.28 -2.47
C GLY A 19 -0.49 6.00 -2.51
N ILE A 20 0.28 6.62 -1.61
CA ILE A 20 1.73 6.38 -1.49
C ILE A 20 1.98 4.94 -1.04
N ALA A 21 1.26 4.46 -0.02
CA ALA A 21 1.39 3.10 0.47
C ALA A 21 1.02 2.06 -0.59
N HIS A 22 -0.04 2.30 -1.36
CA HIS A 22 -0.43 1.48 -2.51
C HIS A 22 0.71 1.32 -3.50
N VAL A 23 1.24 2.44 -4.01
CA VAL A 23 2.25 2.42 -5.08
C VAL A 23 3.57 1.82 -4.58
N ALA A 24 3.99 2.18 -3.36
CA ALA A 24 5.21 1.64 -2.77
C ALA A 24 5.13 0.11 -2.57
N ALA A 25 3.98 -0.38 -2.10
CA ALA A 25 3.77 -1.81 -1.89
C ALA A 25 3.74 -2.61 -3.21
N LEU A 26 3.11 -2.06 -4.27
CA LEU A 26 3.15 -2.67 -5.60
C LEU A 26 4.55 -2.64 -6.23
N ALA A 27 5.34 -1.60 -5.94
CA ALA A 27 6.72 -1.51 -6.39
C ALA A 27 7.66 -2.46 -5.64
N GLY A 28 7.16 -3.19 -4.63
CA GLY A 28 7.90 -4.24 -3.93
C GLY A 28 8.57 -3.80 -2.62
N PHE A 29 8.31 -2.58 -2.14
CA PHE A 29 8.85 -2.09 -0.87
C PHE A 29 8.00 -2.55 0.31
N ASP A 30 8.65 -2.82 1.45
CA ASP A 30 7.96 -2.97 2.72
C ASP A 30 7.44 -1.59 3.17
N VAL A 31 6.16 -1.50 3.52
CA VAL A 31 5.52 -0.22 3.86
C VAL A 31 4.98 -0.29 5.27
N VAL A 32 5.26 0.75 6.07
CA VAL A 32 4.62 0.95 7.37
C VAL A 32 3.74 2.19 7.30
N VAL A 33 2.46 2.06 7.64
CA VAL A 33 1.53 3.18 7.67
C VAL A 33 1.22 3.53 9.11
N SER A 34 1.50 4.78 9.50
CA SER A 34 1.23 5.28 10.85
C SER A 34 0.22 6.40 10.81
N ASP A 35 -0.84 6.31 11.61
CA ASP A 35 -1.83 7.36 11.79
C ASP A 35 -2.28 7.38 13.26
N VAL A 36 -2.70 8.55 13.75
CA VAL A 36 -3.23 8.70 15.11
C VAL A 36 -4.60 8.03 15.28
N SER A 37 -5.33 7.81 14.18
CA SER A 37 -6.65 7.19 14.18
C SER A 37 -6.58 5.74 13.66
N PRO A 38 -6.90 4.75 14.50
CA PRO A 38 -7.00 3.34 14.07
C PRO A 38 -8.04 3.13 12.97
N ASP A 39 -9.12 3.91 12.98
CA ASP A 39 -10.18 3.82 11.96
C ASP A 39 -9.68 4.31 10.60
N ARG A 40 -8.82 5.33 10.57
CA ARG A 40 -8.17 5.78 9.34
C ARG A 40 -7.23 4.72 8.77
N LEU A 41 -6.49 4.00 9.62
CA LEU A 41 -5.64 2.88 9.18
C LEU A 41 -6.48 1.77 8.52
N LYS A 42 -7.59 1.37 9.16
CA LYS A 42 -8.51 0.37 8.58
C LYS A 42 -9.12 0.85 7.26
N SER A 43 -9.59 2.10 7.22
CA SER A 43 -10.16 2.70 6.01
C SER A 43 -9.13 2.81 4.89
N SER A 44 -7.88 3.11 5.21
CA SER A 44 -6.76 3.16 4.27
C SER A 44 -6.50 1.78 3.66
N LEU A 45 -6.33 0.75 4.49
CA LEU A 45 -6.16 -0.63 4.03
C LEU A 45 -7.33 -1.10 3.14
N ALA A 46 -8.57 -0.80 3.52
CA ALA A 46 -9.75 -1.11 2.72
C ALA A 46 -9.73 -0.39 1.36
N THR A 47 -9.34 0.89 1.35
CA THR A 47 -9.22 1.70 0.12
C THR A 47 -8.14 1.15 -0.80
N ILE A 48 -6.97 0.81 -0.25
CA ILE A 48 -5.85 0.22 -1.01
C ILE A 48 -6.27 -1.12 -1.62
N SER A 49 -6.85 -2.02 -0.82
CA SER A 49 -7.32 -3.32 -1.27
C SER A 49 -8.38 -3.20 -2.38
N GLY A 50 -9.35 -2.30 -2.21
CA GLY A 50 -10.38 -2.02 -3.22
C GLY A 50 -9.82 -1.43 -4.52
N ASN A 51 -8.82 -0.55 -4.43
CA ASN A 51 -8.14 0.00 -5.60
C ASN A 51 -7.38 -1.09 -6.37
N MET A 52 -6.64 -1.94 -5.66
CA MET A 52 -5.93 -3.06 -6.28
C MET A 52 -6.89 -4.08 -6.88
N ALA A 53 -8.02 -4.38 -6.24
CA ALA A 53 -9.04 -5.26 -6.81
C ALA A 53 -9.59 -4.72 -8.14
N ARG A 54 -9.80 -3.40 -8.25
CA ARG A 54 -10.17 -2.75 -9.52
C ARG A 54 -9.06 -2.85 -10.57
N GLN A 55 -7.80 -2.77 -10.16
CA GLN A 55 -6.65 -2.95 -11.06
C GLN A 55 -6.54 -4.39 -11.56
N VAL A 56 -6.79 -5.39 -10.70
CA VAL A 56 -6.88 -6.79 -11.12
C VAL A 56 -8.02 -7.00 -12.10
N ALA A 57 -9.22 -6.50 -11.79
CA ALA A 57 -10.39 -6.63 -12.66
C ALA A 57 -10.20 -5.95 -14.03
N SER A 58 -9.37 -4.91 -14.10
CA SER A 58 -8.99 -4.24 -15.35
C SER A 58 -7.75 -4.82 -16.03
N GLY A 59 -7.19 -5.92 -15.50
CA GLY A 59 -6.03 -6.62 -16.06
C GLY A 59 -4.69 -5.87 -15.92
N LYS A 60 -4.63 -4.83 -15.08
CA LYS A 60 -3.42 -4.00 -14.91
C LYS A 60 -2.36 -4.66 -14.02
N ILE A 61 -2.80 -5.50 -13.07
CA ILE A 61 -1.95 -6.29 -12.16
C ILE A 61 -2.57 -7.68 -12.00
N GLN A 62 -1.79 -8.66 -11.56
CA GLN A 62 -2.31 -10.00 -11.22
C GLN A 62 -2.83 -10.06 -9.79
N GLU A 63 -3.70 -11.02 -9.48
CA GLU A 63 -4.17 -11.25 -8.11
C GLU A 63 -3.01 -11.58 -7.15
N THR A 64 -1.96 -12.24 -7.67
CA THR A 64 -0.72 -12.51 -6.92
C THR A 64 0.03 -11.23 -6.56
N ASP A 65 0.07 -10.24 -7.46
CA ASP A 65 0.73 -8.95 -7.21
C ASP A 65 -0.01 -8.18 -6.11
N LYS A 66 -1.34 -8.18 -6.16
CA LYS A 66 -2.19 -7.60 -5.11
C LYS A 66 -1.94 -8.28 -3.76
N ALA A 67 -1.97 -9.60 -3.71
CA ALA A 67 -1.75 -10.35 -2.47
C ALA A 67 -0.35 -10.06 -1.88
N ALA A 68 0.68 -10.05 -2.73
CA ALA A 68 2.04 -9.72 -2.32
C ALA A 68 2.18 -8.27 -1.83
N ALA A 69 1.53 -7.30 -2.50
CA ALA A 69 1.57 -5.90 -2.08
C ALA A 69 0.84 -5.67 -0.75
N LEU A 70 -0.34 -6.27 -0.55
CA LEU A 70 -1.05 -6.15 0.72
C LEU A 70 -0.27 -6.76 1.89
N ALA A 71 0.47 -7.85 1.67
CA ALA A 71 1.33 -8.46 2.68
C ALA A 71 2.53 -7.59 3.09
N ARG A 72 2.91 -6.60 2.27
CA ARG A 72 4.00 -5.66 2.56
C ARG A 72 3.57 -4.46 3.40
N ILE A 73 2.26 -4.21 3.56
CA ILE A 73 1.73 -3.06 4.30
C ILE A 73 1.45 -3.46 5.75
N VAL A 74 2.09 -2.77 6.69
CA VAL A 74 2.00 -3.01 8.14
C VAL A 74 1.53 -1.78 8.89
#